data_AF-A0A356JYM3-F1
#
_entry.id   AF-A0A356JYM3-F1
#
_cell.length_a   1.000
_cell.length_b   1.000
_cell.length_c   1.000
_cell.angle_alpha   90.00
_cell.angle_beta   90.00
_cell.angle_gamma   90.00
#
_symmetry.space_group_name_H-M   'P 1'
#
loop_
_entity.id
_entity.type
_entity.pdbx_description
1 polymer ?
#
loop_
_entity_poly.entity_id
_entity_poly.type
_entity_poly.pdbx_seq_one_letter_code
_entity_poly.pdbx_strand_id
1 'polypeptide(L)' 'MALKIYKPYSKGTRGRVDLVREELTADKPEKSLTHGRKSKAGRGAGGRISVRHQ' A
#
# COMPACT_ATOMS: atom_id res chain seq x y z
N MET A 1 -1.08 3.25 17.57
CA MET A 1 -0.36 3.56 16.31
C MET A 1 0.72 4.64 16.48
N ALA A 2 1.99 4.23 16.47
CA ALA A 2 3.15 5.14 16.48
C ALA A 2 3.69 5.37 15.06
N LEU A 3 4.46 6.46 14.87
CA LEU A 3 5.13 6.78 13.61
C LEU A 3 6.63 6.46 13.71
N LYS A 4 7.18 5.79 12.69
CA LYS A 4 8.60 5.49 12.56
C LYS A 4 9.27 6.50 11.62
N ILE A 5 10.09 7.35 12.20
CA ILE A 5 10.92 8.33 11.47
C ILE A 5 12.27 7.67 11.16
N TYR A 6 12.67 7.70 9.88
CA TYR A 6 13.94 7.12 9.45
C TYR A 6 15.11 8.09 9.67
N LYS A 7 16.29 7.55 9.99
CA LYS A 7 17.54 8.31 9.92
C LYS A 7 17.83 8.68 8.45
N PRO A 8 18.42 9.85 8.17
CA PRO A 8 18.67 10.32 6.80
C PRO A 8 19.94 9.69 6.17
N TYR A 9 20.04 8.36 6.15
CA TYR A 9 21.18 7.64 5.57
C TYR A 9 21.20 7.62 4.02
N SER A 10 20.07 7.95 3.38
CA SER A 10 19.96 8.10 1.92
C SER A 10 19.09 9.31 1.58
N LYS A 11 19.14 9.82 0.34
CA LYS A 11 18.29 10.95 -0.10
C LYS A 11 16.79 10.65 0.05
N GLY A 12 16.37 9.43 -0.29
CA GLY A 12 14.96 9.02 -0.23
C GLY A 12 14.42 8.82 1.20
N THR A 13 15.29 8.59 2.18
CA THR A 13 14.85 8.35 3.57
C THR A 13 14.78 9.62 4.41
N ARG A 14 15.23 10.77 3.91
CA ARG A 14 15.31 12.04 4.67
C ARG A 14 13.94 12.55 5.15
N GLY A 15 12.89 12.35 4.36
CA GLY A 15 11.52 12.76 4.70
C GLY A 15 10.55 11.59 4.87
N ARG A 16 11.05 10.36 4.93
CA ARG A 16 10.21 9.15 4.99
C ARG A 16 9.72 8.93 6.42
N VAL A 17 8.41 8.77 6.55
CA VAL A 17 7.75 8.39 7.79
C VAL A 17 6.86 7.19 7.49
N ASP A 18 7.07 6.09 8.20
CA ASP A 18 6.26 4.88 8.08
C ASP A 18 5.40 4.68 9.34
N LEU A 19 4.35 3.87 9.22
CA LEU A 19 3.51 3.47 10.34
C LEU A 19 4.13 2.28 11.08
N VAL A 20 4.20 2.36 12.41
CA VAL A 20 4.52 1.23 13.28
C VAL A 20 3.28 0.34 13.44
N ARG A 21 3.44 -0.96 13.22
CA ARG A 21 2.35 -1.96 13.16
C ARG A 21 2.42 -2.99 14.30
N GLU A 22 2.77 -2.55 15.50
CA GLU A 22 2.90 -3.43 16.69
C GLU A 22 1.59 -4.12 17.09
N GLU A 23 0.45 -3.51 16.75
CA GLU A 23 -0.88 -4.05 17.04
C GLU A 23 -1.29 -5.18 16.07
N LEU A 24 -0.57 -5.37 14.95
CA LEU A 24 -0.85 -6.47 14.03
C LEU A 24 -0.31 -7.79 14.59
N THR A 25 -1.20 -8.75 14.81
CA THR A 25 -0.86 -10.04 15.43
C THR A 25 -0.46 -11.13 14.44
N ALA A 26 -0.62 -10.90 13.14
CA ALA A 26 -0.29 -11.85 12.09
C ALA A 26 0.16 -11.14 10.80
N ASP A 27 1.11 -11.76 10.09
CA ASP A 27 1.69 -11.22 8.85
C ASP A 27 0.96 -11.66 7.57
N LYS A 28 0.19 -12.76 7.64
CA LYS A 28 -0.47 -13.38 6.48
C LYS A 28 -1.98 -13.49 6.70
N PRO A 29 -2.80 -13.18 5.69
CA PRO A 29 -4.24 -13.34 5.79
C PRO A 29 -4.65 -14.81 5.68
N GLU A 30 -5.82 -15.12 6.23
CA GLU A 30 -6.44 -16.44 6.15
C GLU A 30 -6.87 -16.77 4.71
N LYS A 31 -6.37 -17.90 4.16
CA LYS A 31 -6.50 -18.21 2.72
C LYS A 31 -7.96 -18.34 2.29
N SER A 32 -8.79 -18.96 3.12
CA SER A 32 -10.21 -19.20 2.84
C SER A 32 -11.05 -17.90 2.73
N LEU A 33 -10.57 -16.81 3.31
CA LEU A 33 -11.23 -15.50 3.32
C LEU A 33 -10.69 -14.54 2.25
N THR A 34 -9.74 -14.98 1.42
CA THR A 34 -9.11 -14.15 0.38
C THR A 34 -9.58 -14.53 -1.02
N HIS A 35 -9.58 -13.55 -1.92
CA HIS A 35 -9.83 -13.76 -3.34
C HIS A 35 -8.91 -12.87 -4.18
N GLY A 36 -8.72 -13.21 -5.46
CA GLY A 36 -7.89 -12.43 -6.37
C GLY A 36 -8.52 -11.08 -6.71
N ARG A 37 -7.80 -9.97 -6.47
CA ARG A 37 -8.22 -8.62 -6.83
C ARG A 37 -7.54 -8.16 -8.12
N LYS A 38 -8.31 -7.95 -9.20
CA LYS A 38 -7.79 -7.43 -10.47
C LYS A 38 -7.63 -5.91 -10.41
N SER A 39 -6.46 -5.38 -10.81
CA SER A 39 -6.29 -3.94 -11.04
C SER A 39 -6.98 -3.51 -12.32
N LYS A 40 -7.65 -2.35 -12.29
CA LYS A 40 -8.29 -1.74 -13.47
C LYS A 40 -7.43 -0.66 -14.13
N ALA A 41 -6.31 -0.25 -13.50
CA ALA A 41 -5.39 0.78 -13.99
C ALA A 41 -6.12 2.07 -14.46
N GLY A 42 -7.15 2.48 -13.72
CA GLY A 42 -7.96 3.66 -14.05
C GLY A 42 -8.85 3.55 -15.30
N ARG A 43 -9.00 2.35 -15.88
CA ARG A 43 -9.83 2.12 -17.08
C ARG A 43 -11.26 1.72 -16.72
N GLY A 44 -12.23 2.33 -17.41
CA GLY A 44 -13.64 2.00 -17.30
C GLY A 44 -14.04 0.76 -18.10
N ALA A 45 -15.32 0.39 -18.05
CA ALA A 45 -15.87 -0.79 -18.73
C ALA A 45 -15.63 -0.77 -20.26
N GLY A 46 -15.60 0.41 -20.88
CA GLY A 46 -15.26 0.57 -22.31
C GLY A 46 -13.76 0.59 -22.63
N GLY A 47 -12.89 0.23 -21.68
CA GLY A 47 -11.43 0.12 -21.88
C GLY A 47 -10.67 1.46 -21.94
N ARG A 48 -11.38 2.59 -21.98
CA ARG A 48 -10.80 3.94 -21.95
C ARG A 48 -10.41 4.35 -20.54
N ILE A 49 -9.40 5.23 -20.41
CA ILE A 49 -9.02 5.84 -19.14
C ILE A 49 -10.18 6.69 -18.65
N SER A 50 -10.76 6.32 -17.52
CA SER A 50 -11.81 7.08 -16.83
C SER A 50 -11.24 7.83 -15.62
N VAL A 51 -10.14 7.34 -15.02
CA VAL A 51 -9.44 8.00 -13.91
C VAL A 51 -7.94 8.04 -14.21
N ARG A 52 -7.33 9.22 -14.12
CA ARG A 52 -5.89 9.41 -14.34
C ARG A 52 -5.09 9.08 -13.07
N HIS A 53 -3.83 8.68 -13.26
CA HIS A 53 -2.86 8.42 -12.19
C HIS A 53 -3.30 7.32 -11.18
N GLN A 54 -3.77 6.18 -11.71
CA GLN A 54 -4.21 4.99 -10.96
C GLN A 54 -3.33 3.78 -11.27
#